data_AF-A0A7W1KKF9-F1
#
_entry.id   AF-A0A7W1KKF9-F1
#
_cell.length_a   1.000
_cell.length_b   1.000
_cell.length_c   1.000
_cell.angle_alpha   90.00
_cell.angle_beta   90.00
_cell.angle_gamma   90.00
#
_symmetry.space_group_name_H-M   'P 1'
#
loop_
_entity.id
_entity.type
_entity.pdbx_description
1 polymer ?
#
loop_
_entity_poly.entity_id
_entity_poly.type
_entity_poly.pdbx_seq_one_letter_code
_entity_poly.pdbx_strand_id
1 'polypeptide(L)'
;MSTLQLEAAPAQTFVPLEVVMRLCRGLQEAGVEYCHWKSNEHLRPAALGETDLDLLVDRAAAVQVAQVLSDAGYKQMTAVSARAYVGIEDYLGFDRSTGKLVHLHLHHRLVLGEKFLKGYRLPWEARLLAGRQLDHDTGIYVSAPEMELMILLMRAALKLRRREKLGLGRSGSIDADFIREFRWLADRVDSAVFQARATELLGPPAASVLGAIVAGGPDRTSLRQLRQAIRGSTEAWRTYPVIEATRRRWLREWNARSARLWSRLTGRRRVSRFQNPRGGVIIAFLGADGSGKSTVTQAITSWLSWRIE
;
A
#
# COMPACT_ATOMS: atom_id res chain seq x y z
N MET A 1 -23.60 -13.76 -51.34
CA MET A 1 -22.49 -13.80 -50.37
C MET A 1 -22.82 -12.84 -49.25
N SER A 2 -23.33 -13.38 -48.14
CA SER A 2 -23.78 -12.60 -46.98
C SER A 2 -22.58 -12.31 -46.07
N THR A 3 -22.21 -11.04 -45.97
CA THR A 3 -21.16 -10.57 -45.08
C THR A 3 -21.68 -10.62 -43.64
N LEU A 4 -21.26 -11.65 -42.89
CA LEU A 4 -21.47 -11.72 -41.45
C LEU A 4 -20.66 -10.60 -40.79
N GLN A 5 -21.36 -9.57 -40.32
CA GLN A 5 -20.82 -8.60 -39.37
C GLN A 5 -20.54 -9.38 -38.07
N LEU A 6 -19.27 -9.59 -37.77
CA LEU A 6 -18.84 -9.94 -36.42
C LEU A 6 -19.10 -8.71 -35.55
N GLU A 7 -20.22 -8.71 -34.83
CA GLU A 7 -20.42 -7.82 -33.69
C GLU A 7 -19.27 -8.04 -32.71
N ALA A 8 -18.49 -6.99 -32.45
CA ALA A 8 -17.48 -6.99 -31.41
C ALA A 8 -18.17 -7.32 -30.08
N ALA A 9 -17.68 -8.34 -29.38
CA ALA A 9 -18.16 -8.66 -28.04
C ALA A 9 -18.13 -7.39 -27.18
N PRO A 10 -19.20 -7.07 -26.43
CA PRO A 10 -19.21 -5.88 -25.59
C PRO A 10 -18.01 -5.94 -24.64
N ALA A 11 -17.24 -4.85 -24.58
CA ALA A 11 -16.10 -4.74 -23.68
C ALA A 11 -16.57 -5.12 -22.28
N GLN A 12 -15.99 -6.19 -21.71
CA GLN A 12 -16.37 -6.66 -20.38
C GLN A 12 -16.25 -5.49 -19.41
N THR A 13 -17.39 -5.05 -18.87
CA THR A 13 -17.43 -4.02 -17.84
C THR A 13 -16.63 -4.52 -16.65
N PHE A 14 -15.64 -3.74 -16.23
CA PHE A 14 -14.86 -4.07 -15.05
C PHE A 14 -15.75 -4.00 -13.81
N VAL A 15 -15.74 -5.08 -13.01
CA VAL A 15 -16.51 -5.16 -11.78
C VAL A 15 -15.55 -5.51 -10.63
N PRO A 16 -15.35 -4.61 -9.65
CA PRO A 16 -14.63 -4.92 -8.42
C PRO A 16 -15.25 -6.11 -7.67
N LEU A 17 -14.49 -6.72 -6.77
CA LEU A 17 -15.03 -7.74 -5.87
C LEU A 17 -16.18 -7.19 -5.02
N GLU A 18 -17.20 -8.01 -4.76
CA GLU A 18 -18.40 -7.62 -4.02
C GLU A 18 -18.04 -7.13 -2.61
N VAL A 19 -17.08 -7.80 -1.96
CA VAL A 19 -16.56 -7.40 -0.64
C VAL A 19 -15.95 -6.00 -0.64
N VAL A 20 -15.27 -5.60 -1.74
CA VAL A 20 -14.68 -4.26 -1.91
C VAL A 20 -15.77 -3.23 -2.17
N MET A 21 -16.73 -3.55 -3.04
CA MET A 21 -17.87 -2.67 -3.33
C MET A 21 -18.70 -2.41 -2.08
N ARG A 22 -18.94 -3.44 -1.26
CA ARG A 22 -19.69 -3.33 -0.01
C ARG A 22 -19.00 -2.42 1.00
N LEU A 23 -17.67 -2.55 1.14
CA LEU A 23 -16.87 -1.65 1.96
C LEU A 23 -16.97 -0.20 1.45
N CYS A 24 -16.71 0.04 0.16
CA CYS A 24 -16.72 1.37 -0.42
C CYS A 24 -18.10 2.03 -0.28
N ARG A 25 -19.18 1.29 -0.59
CA ARG A 25 -20.55 1.75 -0.42
C ARG A 25 -20.85 2.09 1.03
N GLY A 26 -20.53 1.20 1.96
CA GLY A 26 -20.76 1.44 3.39
C GLY A 26 -20.01 2.66 3.92
N LEU A 27 -18.78 2.92 3.44
CA LEU A 27 -18.04 4.13 3.78
C LEU A 27 -18.73 5.39 3.25
N GLN A 28 -19.21 5.36 2.00
CA GLN A 28 -19.94 6.47 1.39
C GLN A 28 -21.27 6.76 2.09
N GLU A 29 -22.07 5.72 2.37
CA GLU A 29 -23.36 5.81 3.07
C GLU A 29 -23.19 6.33 4.50
N ALA A 30 -22.10 5.95 5.17
CA ALA A 30 -21.76 6.45 6.50
C ALA A 30 -21.15 7.88 6.50
N GLY A 31 -20.94 8.49 5.33
CA GLY A 31 -20.32 9.82 5.21
C GLY A 31 -18.84 9.85 5.59
N VAL A 32 -18.15 8.70 5.55
CA VAL A 32 -16.73 8.61 5.89
C VAL A 32 -15.88 9.06 4.71
N GLU A 33 -15.03 10.07 4.94
CA GLU A 33 -14.03 10.44 3.94
C GLU A 33 -12.95 9.37 3.85
N TYR A 34 -12.78 8.81 2.66
CA TYR A 34 -11.75 7.84 2.36
C TYR A 34 -11.20 8.01 0.95
N CYS A 35 -10.03 7.46 0.69
CA CYS A 35 -9.56 7.22 -0.67
C CYS A 35 -8.49 6.13 -0.72
N HIS A 36 -8.35 5.48 -1.88
CA HIS A 36 -7.14 4.76 -2.24
C HIS A 36 -6.02 5.78 -2.50
N TRP A 37 -5.02 5.81 -1.63
CA TRP A 37 -4.15 6.98 -1.51
C TRP A 37 -2.83 6.90 -2.27
N LYS A 38 -2.45 5.71 -2.76
CA LYS A 38 -1.20 5.49 -3.49
C LYS A 38 -1.29 4.32 -4.47
N SER A 39 -0.42 4.34 -5.47
CA SER A 39 -0.30 3.30 -6.48
C SER A 39 -1.62 3.06 -7.21
N ASN A 40 -2.32 4.16 -7.52
CA ASN A 40 -3.62 4.16 -8.20
C ASN A 40 -3.56 3.57 -9.62
N GLU A 41 -2.38 3.53 -10.26
CA GLU A 41 -2.14 2.75 -11.49
C GLU A 41 -2.59 1.27 -11.32
N HIS A 42 -2.50 0.72 -10.09
CA HIS A 42 -2.84 -0.66 -9.76
C HIS A 42 -4.20 -0.79 -9.03
N LEU A 43 -5.08 0.21 -9.13
CA LEU A 43 -6.39 0.20 -8.45
C LEU A 43 -7.26 -0.98 -8.90
N ARG A 44 -7.27 -1.27 -10.21
CA ARG A 44 -8.03 -2.40 -10.78
C ARG A 44 -7.57 -3.76 -10.19
N PRO A 45 -6.27 -4.13 -10.25
CA PRO A 45 -5.75 -5.31 -9.55
C PRO A 45 -6.08 -5.35 -8.05
N ALA A 46 -5.99 -4.20 -7.36
CA ALA A 46 -6.31 -4.13 -5.92
C ALA A 46 -7.78 -4.45 -5.65
N ALA A 47 -8.69 -3.89 -6.45
CA ALA A 47 -10.12 -4.12 -6.34
C ALA A 47 -10.54 -5.55 -6.75
N LEU A 48 -9.67 -6.26 -7.49
CA LEU A 48 -9.79 -7.68 -7.83
C LEU A 48 -9.09 -8.63 -6.84
N GLY A 49 -8.51 -8.12 -5.76
CA GLY A 49 -7.81 -8.90 -4.73
C GLY A 49 -6.43 -9.43 -5.15
N GLU A 50 -5.88 -8.96 -6.27
CA GLU A 50 -4.59 -9.38 -6.82
C GLU A 50 -3.42 -8.64 -6.16
N THR A 51 -3.67 -7.47 -5.60
CA THR A 51 -2.73 -6.67 -4.81
C THR A 51 -3.38 -6.18 -3.51
N ASP A 52 -2.63 -5.42 -2.71
CA ASP A 52 -3.17 -4.79 -1.50
C ASP A 52 -4.08 -3.62 -1.87
N LEU A 53 -5.21 -3.48 -1.17
CA LEU A 53 -6.03 -2.28 -1.22
C LEU A 53 -5.54 -1.32 -0.13
N ASP A 54 -4.97 -0.16 -0.49
CA ASP A 54 -4.44 0.81 0.47
C ASP A 54 -5.38 2.01 0.64
N LEU A 55 -6.28 1.94 1.62
CA LEU A 55 -7.22 3.04 1.91
C LEU A 55 -6.70 3.95 3.01
N LEU A 56 -6.77 5.26 2.80
CA LEU A 56 -6.67 6.27 3.84
C LEU A 56 -8.09 6.65 4.28
N VAL A 57 -8.32 6.73 5.58
CA VAL A 57 -9.57 7.23 6.17
C VAL A 57 -9.26 8.30 7.22
N ASP A 58 -10.21 9.19 7.47
CA ASP A 58 -10.09 10.10 8.61
C ASP A 58 -10.04 9.30 9.93
N ARG A 59 -9.07 9.64 10.78
CA ARG A 59 -8.95 9.06 12.12
C ARG A 59 -10.16 9.39 12.99
N ALA A 60 -10.80 10.54 12.79
CA ALA A 60 -12.00 10.91 13.55
C ALA A 60 -13.16 9.92 13.34
N ALA A 61 -13.21 9.27 12.17
CA ALA A 61 -14.24 8.30 11.79
C ALA A 61 -13.94 6.85 12.21
N ALA A 62 -12.90 6.60 13.03
CA ALA A 62 -12.43 5.24 13.32
C ALA A 62 -13.52 4.26 13.81
N VAL A 63 -14.45 4.73 14.64
CA VAL A 63 -15.57 3.90 15.15
C VAL A 63 -16.53 3.50 14.02
N GLN A 64 -16.91 4.47 13.18
CA GLN A 64 -17.80 4.22 12.03
C GLN A 64 -17.13 3.30 11.01
N VAL A 65 -15.84 3.51 10.74
CA VAL A 65 -15.03 2.66 9.85
C VAL A 65 -14.99 1.22 10.36
N ALA A 66 -14.77 1.01 11.66
CA ALA A 66 -14.76 -0.34 12.24
C ALA A 66 -16.11 -1.06 12.08
N GLN A 67 -17.22 -0.33 12.24
CA GLN A 67 -18.56 -0.86 12.02
C GLN A 67 -18.77 -1.25 10.54
N VAL A 68 -18.47 -0.35 9.61
CA VAL A 68 -18.56 -0.61 8.16
C VAL A 68 -17.70 -1.81 7.74
N LEU A 69 -16.48 -1.93 8.27
CA LEU A 69 -15.62 -3.07 7.99
C LEU A 69 -16.23 -4.39 8.47
N SER A 70 -16.80 -4.40 9.68
CA SER A 70 -17.50 -5.57 10.22
C SER A 70 -18.69 -5.97 9.34
N ASP A 71 -19.53 -5.00 8.97
CA ASP A 71 -20.73 -5.21 8.13
C ASP A 71 -20.36 -5.65 6.70
N ALA A 72 -19.25 -5.14 6.19
CA ALA A 72 -18.68 -5.56 4.92
C ALA A 72 -18.05 -6.97 4.97
N GLY A 73 -17.86 -7.55 6.15
CA GLY A 73 -17.30 -8.88 6.36
C GLY A 73 -15.76 -8.94 6.43
N TYR A 74 -15.11 -7.80 6.62
CA TYR A 74 -13.66 -7.75 6.84
C TYR A 74 -13.30 -8.20 8.26
N LYS A 75 -12.21 -8.96 8.37
CA LYS A 75 -11.66 -9.42 9.65
C LYS A 75 -10.31 -8.79 9.91
N GLN A 76 -10.14 -8.18 11.07
CA GLN A 76 -8.88 -7.57 11.46
C GLN A 76 -7.78 -8.64 11.64
N MET A 77 -6.62 -8.34 11.09
CA MET A 77 -5.40 -9.13 11.20
C MET A 77 -4.37 -8.32 11.99
N THR A 78 -3.71 -8.94 12.97
CA THR A 78 -2.70 -8.28 13.77
C THR A 78 -1.32 -8.59 13.20
N ALA A 79 -0.62 -7.55 12.73
CA ALA A 79 0.78 -7.66 12.37
C ALA A 79 1.64 -8.02 13.60
N VAL A 80 2.60 -8.93 13.45
CA VAL A 80 3.59 -9.16 14.52
C VAL A 80 4.30 -7.85 14.88
N SER A 81 4.60 -7.64 16.16
CA SER A 81 5.12 -6.36 16.71
C SER A 81 6.34 -5.78 15.99
N ALA A 82 7.17 -6.63 15.38
CA ALA A 82 8.31 -6.22 14.56
C ALA A 82 7.92 -5.56 13.22
N ARG A 83 6.68 -5.71 12.78
CA ARG A 83 6.12 -5.21 11.51
C ARG A 83 4.92 -4.28 11.69
N ALA A 84 4.34 -4.20 12.89
CA ALA A 84 3.27 -3.27 13.22
C ALA A 84 3.74 -1.80 13.07
N TYR A 85 2.88 -0.99 12.45
CA TYR A 85 3.09 0.44 12.25
C TYR A 85 1.95 1.22 12.91
N VAL A 86 2.28 2.35 13.52
CA VAL A 86 1.28 3.17 14.22
C VAL A 86 0.33 3.80 13.20
N GLY A 87 -0.98 3.65 13.42
CA GLY A 87 -2.02 4.22 12.54
C GLY A 87 -2.16 3.49 11.21
N ILE A 88 -1.72 2.23 11.13
CA ILE A 88 -2.00 1.32 10.02
C ILE A 88 -2.57 0.04 10.62
N GLU A 89 -3.71 -0.39 10.08
CA GLU A 89 -4.38 -1.62 10.44
C GLU A 89 -4.50 -2.51 9.21
N ASP A 90 -4.49 -3.82 9.43
CA ASP A 90 -4.56 -4.82 8.36
C ASP A 90 -5.87 -5.57 8.49
N TYR A 91 -6.63 -5.70 7.41
CA TYR A 91 -7.89 -6.44 7.37
C TYR A 91 -7.92 -7.41 6.19
N LEU A 92 -8.63 -8.52 6.37
CA LEU A 92 -8.85 -9.52 5.34
C LEU A 92 -10.35 -9.62 5.03
N GLY A 93 -10.72 -9.33 3.78
CA GLY A 93 -12.05 -9.56 3.24
C GLY A 93 -12.08 -10.87 2.46
N PHE A 94 -13.20 -11.58 2.51
CA PHE A 94 -13.43 -12.77 1.70
C PHE A 94 -14.61 -12.53 0.76
N ASP A 95 -14.34 -12.60 -0.54
CA ASP A 95 -15.36 -12.50 -1.57
C ASP A 95 -15.98 -13.87 -1.82
N ARG A 96 -17.24 -14.04 -1.43
CA ARG A 96 -17.93 -15.34 -1.54
C ARG A 96 -18.19 -15.75 -2.98
N SER A 97 -18.42 -14.78 -3.86
CA SER A 97 -18.79 -15.05 -5.26
C SER A 97 -17.63 -15.63 -6.06
N THR A 98 -16.41 -15.16 -5.79
CA THR A 98 -15.20 -15.55 -6.52
C THR A 98 -14.26 -16.44 -5.72
N GLY A 99 -14.46 -16.56 -4.41
CA GLY A 99 -13.54 -17.26 -3.51
C GLY A 99 -12.21 -16.53 -3.29
N LYS A 100 -12.06 -15.29 -3.79
CA LYS A 100 -10.85 -14.49 -3.61
C LYS A 100 -10.79 -13.85 -2.22
N LEU A 101 -9.57 -13.63 -1.75
CA LEU A 101 -9.28 -12.87 -0.54
C LEU A 101 -8.76 -11.48 -0.92
N VAL A 102 -9.20 -10.47 -0.19
CA VAL A 102 -8.74 -9.08 -0.36
C VAL A 102 -8.05 -8.64 0.92
N HIS A 103 -6.80 -8.21 0.78
CA HIS A 103 -6.08 -7.61 1.89
C HIS A 103 -6.21 -6.09 1.82
N LEU A 104 -6.73 -5.52 2.91
CA LEU A 104 -6.89 -4.09 3.09
C LEU A 104 -5.84 -3.58 4.06
N HIS A 105 -4.97 -2.68 3.60
CA HIS A 105 -4.20 -1.81 4.47
C HIS A 105 -5.03 -0.56 4.74
N LEU A 106 -5.57 -0.47 5.96
CA LEU A 106 -6.30 0.70 6.42
C LEU A 106 -5.34 1.68 7.09
N HIS A 107 -5.21 2.87 6.52
CA HIS A 107 -4.37 3.94 7.01
C HIS A 107 -5.22 5.00 7.71
N HIS A 108 -4.85 5.34 8.94
CA HIS A 108 -5.30 6.55 9.64
C HIS A 108 -4.22 7.65 9.64
N ARG A 109 -3.01 7.29 9.21
CA ARG A 109 -1.85 8.18 9.15
C ARG A 109 -1.01 7.90 7.91
N LEU A 110 -0.47 8.95 7.31
CA LEU A 110 0.46 8.84 6.18
C LEU A 110 1.88 8.56 6.68
N VAL A 111 2.13 7.31 7.07
CA VAL A 111 3.43 6.89 7.58
C VAL A 111 4.34 6.43 6.44
N LEU A 112 5.43 7.15 6.21
CA LEU A 112 6.40 6.93 5.14
C LEU A 112 7.78 6.54 5.68
N GLY A 113 8.65 6.11 4.76
CA GLY A 113 10.06 5.83 5.00
C GLY A 113 10.43 4.38 4.76
N GLU A 114 11.61 3.99 5.26
CA GLU A 114 12.18 2.67 5.03
C GLU A 114 11.31 1.54 5.61
N LYS A 115 11.30 0.40 4.93
CA LYS A 115 10.72 -0.85 5.43
C LYS A 115 11.31 -1.16 6.82
N PHE A 116 10.45 -1.59 7.75
CA PHE A 116 10.76 -1.86 9.16
C PHE A 116 10.95 -0.64 10.07
N LEU A 117 10.98 0.58 9.53
CA LEU A 117 10.98 1.79 10.34
C LEU A 117 9.70 2.60 10.15
N LYS A 118 9.35 2.92 8.89
CA LYS A 118 8.35 3.94 8.53
C LYS A 118 8.43 5.15 9.48
N GLY A 119 9.56 5.85 9.42
CA GLY A 119 9.97 6.82 10.45
C GLY A 119 9.43 8.24 10.29
N TYR A 120 8.57 8.50 9.30
CA TYR A 120 7.99 9.82 9.02
C TYR A 120 6.47 9.72 8.99
N ARG A 121 5.79 10.72 9.55
CA ARG A 121 4.34 10.93 9.41
C ARG A 121 4.10 12.23 8.67
N LEU A 122 3.58 12.16 7.45
CA LEU A 122 3.24 13.35 6.70
C LEU A 122 1.91 13.90 7.22
N PRO A 123 1.82 15.20 7.56
CA PRO A 123 0.60 15.80 8.08
C PRO A 123 -0.36 16.20 6.94
N TRP A 124 -0.55 15.31 5.96
CA TRP A 124 -1.29 15.61 4.72
C TRP A 124 -2.60 14.83 4.61
N GLU A 125 -2.99 14.10 5.67
CA GLU A 125 -4.16 13.23 5.63
C GLU A 125 -5.43 14.00 5.24
N ALA A 126 -5.73 15.10 5.94
CA ALA A 126 -6.91 15.93 5.66
C ALA A 126 -6.87 16.55 4.26
N ARG A 127 -5.70 17.04 3.82
CA ARG A 127 -5.55 17.68 2.50
C ARG A 127 -5.74 16.68 1.36
N LEU A 128 -5.32 15.43 1.57
CA LEU A 128 -5.45 14.34 0.61
C LEU A 128 -6.89 13.83 0.55
N LEU A 129 -7.56 13.66 1.69
CA LEU A 129 -8.97 13.26 1.77
C LEU A 129 -9.92 14.32 1.19
N ALA A 130 -9.69 15.60 1.49
CA ALA A 130 -10.50 16.70 0.97
C ALA A 130 -10.35 16.86 -0.56
N GLY A 131 -9.19 16.49 -1.12
CA GLY A 131 -8.91 16.56 -2.56
C GLY A 131 -9.17 15.26 -3.31
N ARG A 132 -9.83 14.27 -2.70
CA ARG A 132 -10.11 12.98 -3.33
C ARG A 132 -10.96 13.14 -4.59
N GLN A 133 -10.77 12.25 -5.55
CA GLN A 133 -11.50 12.20 -6.81
C GLN A 133 -12.16 10.83 -6.95
N LEU A 134 -13.37 10.76 -7.52
CA LEU A 134 -14.01 9.47 -7.77
C LEU A 134 -13.41 8.86 -9.04
N ASP A 135 -12.84 7.66 -8.93
CA ASP A 135 -12.50 6.88 -10.11
C ASP A 135 -13.78 6.21 -10.66
N HIS A 136 -14.24 6.67 -11.82
CA HIS A 136 -15.51 6.22 -12.41
C HIS A 136 -15.47 4.77 -12.89
N ASP A 137 -14.28 4.23 -13.17
CA ASP A 137 -14.11 2.84 -13.61
C ASP A 137 -14.35 1.86 -12.47
N THR A 138 -13.86 2.18 -11.27
CA THR A 138 -13.93 1.29 -10.10
C THR A 138 -14.99 1.69 -9.07
N GLY A 139 -15.47 2.93 -9.10
CA GLY A 139 -16.34 3.51 -8.08
C GLY A 139 -15.65 3.79 -6.74
N ILE A 140 -14.31 3.80 -6.72
CA ILE A 140 -13.49 4.01 -5.53
C ILE A 140 -12.92 5.42 -5.56
N TYR A 141 -13.00 6.15 -4.45
CA TYR A 141 -12.30 7.43 -4.32
C TYR A 141 -10.78 7.21 -4.33
N VAL A 142 -10.05 8.01 -5.10
CA VAL A 142 -8.60 8.01 -5.21
C VAL A 142 -8.02 9.36 -4.78
N SER A 143 -6.76 9.39 -4.38
CA SER A 143 -6.01 10.64 -4.21
C SER A 143 -5.92 11.41 -5.52
N ALA A 144 -5.92 12.75 -5.44
CA ALA A 144 -5.59 13.59 -6.59
C ALA A 144 -4.18 13.25 -7.12
N PRO A 145 -3.97 13.20 -8.46
CA PRO A 145 -2.68 12.85 -9.06
C PRO A 145 -1.52 13.70 -8.54
N GLU A 146 -1.74 15.00 -8.27
CA GLU A 146 -0.70 15.91 -7.78
C GLU A 146 -0.20 15.49 -6.40
N MET A 147 -1.13 15.15 -5.50
CA MET A 147 -0.80 14.72 -4.14
C MET A 147 -0.12 13.35 -4.17
N GLU A 148 -0.61 12.43 -5.00
CA GLU A 148 -0.02 11.11 -5.16
C GLU A 148 1.40 11.19 -5.71
N LEU A 149 1.65 12.02 -6.71
CA LEU A 149 2.98 12.23 -7.29
C LEU A 149 3.95 12.84 -6.28
N MET A 150 3.52 13.85 -5.52
CA MET A 150 4.33 14.41 -4.43
C MET A 150 4.70 13.32 -3.41
N ILE A 151 3.73 12.50 -3.00
CA ILE A 151 3.94 11.39 -2.07
C ILE A 151 4.89 10.34 -2.66
N LEU A 152 4.75 9.99 -3.94
CA LEU A 152 5.63 9.04 -4.63
C LEU A 152 7.08 9.52 -4.61
N LEU A 153 7.32 10.78 -4.98
CA LEU A 153 8.65 11.39 -4.99
C LEU A 153 9.24 11.51 -3.58
N MET A 154 8.42 11.90 -2.59
CA MET A 154 8.84 11.91 -1.19
C MET A 154 9.20 10.51 -0.69
N ARG A 155 8.40 9.50 -1.01
CA ARG A 155 8.68 8.09 -0.67
C ARG A 155 10.02 7.66 -1.24
N ALA A 156 10.32 8.01 -2.49
CA ALA A 156 11.59 7.70 -3.12
C ALA A 156 12.76 8.44 -2.45
N ALA A 157 12.66 9.75 -2.25
CA ALA A 157 13.69 10.56 -1.61
C ALA A 157 14.01 10.11 -0.17
N LEU A 158 12.98 9.77 0.61
CA LEU A 158 13.13 9.31 2.01
C LEU A 158 13.65 7.86 2.11
N LYS A 159 13.50 7.05 1.06
CA LYS A 159 14.05 5.68 0.99
C LYS A 159 15.55 5.64 0.65
N LEU A 160 16.12 6.72 0.11
CA LEU A 160 17.55 6.78 -0.24
C LEU A 160 18.41 6.42 0.99
N ARG A 161 19.28 5.42 0.88
CA ARG A 161 20.06 4.91 2.03
C ARG A 161 21.34 5.71 2.27
N ARG A 162 21.85 5.72 3.52
CA ARG A 162 23.24 6.14 3.80
C ARG A 162 24.28 5.19 3.17
N ARG A 163 23.97 3.89 3.02
CA ARG A 163 24.88 2.91 2.37
C ARG A 163 25.05 3.16 0.86
N GLU A 164 24.03 3.71 0.21
CA GLU A 164 24.10 4.16 -1.19
C GLU A 164 24.93 5.44 -1.37
N LYS A 165 25.22 6.19 -0.28
CA LYS A 165 26.22 7.27 -0.31
C LYS A 165 27.67 6.75 -0.33
N LEU A 166 27.91 5.51 0.11
CA LEU A 166 29.23 4.91 0.24
C LEU A 166 29.57 3.93 -0.90
N GLY A 167 28.73 3.84 -1.95
CA GLY A 167 28.98 2.97 -3.11
C GLY A 167 28.90 1.46 -2.83
N LEU A 168 28.63 1.04 -1.59
CA LEU A 168 28.59 -0.36 -1.17
C LEU A 168 27.17 -0.94 -1.28
N GLY A 169 26.72 -1.20 -2.51
CA GLY A 169 25.44 -1.85 -2.81
C GLY A 169 25.27 -2.14 -4.31
N ARG A 170 24.66 -3.29 -4.65
CA ARG A 170 24.42 -3.70 -6.05
C ARG A 170 23.50 -2.70 -6.79
N SER A 171 24.07 -2.09 -7.83
CA SER A 171 23.44 -1.45 -9.02
C SER A 171 22.60 -0.16 -8.84
N GLY A 172 23.23 0.99 -9.16
CA GLY A 172 22.95 1.71 -10.42
C GLY A 172 21.62 2.45 -10.67
N SER A 173 20.51 1.73 -10.84
CA SER A 173 19.29 2.28 -11.45
C SER A 173 18.22 2.64 -10.43
N ILE A 174 17.32 3.56 -10.83
CA ILE A 174 16.01 3.71 -10.19
C ILE A 174 15.16 2.52 -10.62
N ASP A 175 14.32 2.04 -9.71
CA ASP A 175 13.41 0.92 -9.95
C ASP A 175 12.48 1.18 -11.14
N ALA A 176 12.33 0.18 -12.02
CA ALA A 176 11.54 0.33 -13.26
C ALA A 176 10.05 0.55 -12.97
N ASP A 177 9.52 -0.11 -11.94
CA ASP A 177 8.15 0.07 -11.48
C ASP A 177 7.91 1.52 -11.01
N PHE A 178 8.86 2.09 -10.28
CA PHE A 178 8.78 3.50 -9.87
C PHE A 178 8.79 4.45 -11.08
N ILE A 179 9.63 4.20 -12.09
CA ILE A 179 9.66 5.05 -13.30
C ILE A 179 8.34 4.96 -14.06
N ARG A 180 7.74 3.77 -14.15
CA ARG A 180 6.42 3.58 -14.76
C ARG A 180 5.34 4.35 -13.99
N GLU A 181 5.26 4.15 -12.67
CA GLU A 181 4.29 4.84 -11.79
C GLU A 181 4.47 6.37 -11.86
N PHE A 182 5.72 6.85 -11.90
CA PHE A 182 6.04 8.27 -12.07
C PHE A 182 5.50 8.82 -13.38
N ARG A 183 5.74 8.15 -14.52
CA ARG A 183 5.27 8.61 -15.84
C ARG A 183 3.75 8.63 -15.88
N TRP A 184 3.11 7.56 -15.41
CA TRP A 184 1.66 7.45 -15.34
C TRP A 184 1.03 8.60 -14.54
N LEU A 185 1.66 9.03 -13.44
CA LEU A 185 1.20 10.18 -12.66
C LEU A 185 1.54 11.52 -13.32
N ALA A 186 2.74 11.68 -13.85
CA ALA A 186 3.19 12.92 -14.48
C ALA A 186 2.29 13.32 -15.66
N ASP A 187 1.81 12.34 -16.43
CA ASP A 187 0.88 12.56 -17.55
C ASP A 187 -0.52 13.02 -17.11
N ARG A 188 -0.86 12.86 -15.83
CA ARG A 188 -2.19 13.14 -15.26
C ARG A 188 -2.22 14.37 -14.34
N VAL A 189 -1.06 15.01 -14.14
CA VAL A 189 -0.90 16.12 -13.21
C VAL A 189 -1.02 17.46 -13.93
N ASP A 190 -1.82 18.36 -13.36
CA ASP A 190 -1.74 19.77 -13.72
C ASP A 190 -0.48 20.39 -13.10
N SER A 191 0.43 20.85 -13.96
CA SER A 191 1.72 21.39 -13.52
C SER A 191 1.60 22.63 -12.64
N ALA A 192 0.61 23.51 -12.89
CA ALA A 192 0.40 24.71 -12.09
C ALA A 192 -0.17 24.37 -10.72
N VAL A 193 -1.15 23.46 -10.67
CA VAL A 193 -1.73 22.97 -9.41
C VAL A 193 -0.68 22.23 -8.58
N PHE A 194 0.13 21.38 -9.21
CA PHE A 194 1.21 20.66 -8.56
C PHE A 194 2.25 21.63 -7.96
N GLN A 195 2.68 22.64 -8.72
CA GLN A 195 3.60 23.66 -8.23
C GLN A 195 3.05 24.46 -7.05
N ALA A 196 1.78 24.88 -7.14
CA ALA A 196 1.11 25.61 -6.06
C ALA A 196 1.05 24.76 -4.78
N ARG A 197 0.61 23.50 -4.87
CA ARG A 197 0.56 22.56 -3.74
C ARG A 197 1.93 22.25 -3.17
N ALA A 198 2.93 22.03 -4.02
CA ALA A 198 4.30 21.78 -3.59
C ALA A 198 4.87 22.98 -2.81
N THR A 199 4.59 24.19 -3.30
CA THR A 199 5.00 25.43 -2.62
C THR A 199 4.30 25.59 -1.28
N GLU A 200 2.99 25.36 -1.21
CA GLU A 200 2.18 25.41 0.02
C GLU A 200 2.69 24.41 1.07
N LEU A 201 2.91 23.14 0.68
CA LEU A 201 3.15 22.04 1.62
C LEU A 201 4.63 21.84 1.99
N LEU A 202 5.55 22.18 1.09
CA LEU A 202 6.99 21.91 1.26
C LEU A 202 7.87 23.17 1.17
N GLY A 203 7.31 24.29 0.73
CA GLY A 203 8.03 25.55 0.53
C GLY A 203 8.68 25.67 -0.86
N PRO A 204 9.04 26.89 -1.28
CA PRO A 204 9.57 27.16 -2.63
C PRO A 204 10.81 26.34 -3.03
N PRO A 205 11.82 26.11 -2.16
CA PRO A 205 13.01 25.33 -2.55
C PRO A 205 12.68 23.89 -2.95
N ALA A 206 11.77 23.25 -2.22
CA ALA A 206 11.34 21.88 -2.51
C ALA A 206 10.43 21.83 -3.75
N ALA A 207 9.54 22.82 -3.91
CA ALA A 207 8.67 22.93 -5.09
C ALA A 207 9.44 23.07 -6.40
N SER A 208 10.50 23.88 -6.40
CA SER A 208 11.40 24.04 -7.55
C SER A 208 12.05 22.71 -7.96
N VAL A 209 12.60 21.95 -6.99
CA VAL A 209 13.21 20.64 -7.27
C VAL A 209 12.17 19.63 -7.75
N LEU A 210 10.98 19.61 -7.16
CA LEU A 210 9.88 18.77 -7.63
C LEU A 210 9.48 19.10 -9.07
N GLY A 211 9.41 20.38 -9.42
CA GLY A 211 9.14 20.82 -10.80
C GLY A 211 10.17 20.35 -11.80
N ALA A 212 11.45 20.49 -11.45
CA ALA A 212 12.54 19.99 -12.29
C ALA A 212 12.47 18.46 -12.49
N ILE A 213 12.09 17.70 -11.45
CA ILE A 213 11.87 16.25 -11.55
C ILE A 213 10.70 15.92 -12.47
N VAL A 214 9.57 16.65 -12.36
CA VAL A 214 8.41 16.41 -13.22
C VAL A 214 8.74 16.68 -14.68
N ALA A 215 9.47 17.76 -14.98
CA ALA A 215 9.83 18.12 -16.34
C ALA A 215 10.94 17.24 -16.95
N GLY A 216 11.97 16.89 -16.17
CA GLY A 216 13.16 16.18 -16.64
C GLY A 216 13.17 14.67 -16.37
N GLY A 217 12.23 14.18 -15.57
CA GLY A 217 12.22 12.82 -15.03
C GLY A 217 13.09 12.67 -13.78
N PRO A 218 12.78 11.68 -12.91
CA PRO A 218 13.53 11.45 -11.69
C PRO A 218 14.84 10.72 -11.98
N ASP A 219 15.91 11.20 -11.37
CA ASP A 219 17.20 10.53 -11.28
C ASP A 219 17.70 10.51 -9.82
N ARG A 220 18.84 9.86 -9.56
CA ARG A 220 19.36 9.79 -8.19
C ARG A 220 19.81 11.15 -7.66
N THR A 221 20.27 12.04 -8.52
CA THR A 221 20.79 13.35 -8.14
C THR A 221 19.66 14.27 -7.70
N SER A 222 18.62 14.37 -8.52
CA SER A 222 17.38 15.09 -8.24
C SER A 222 16.65 14.54 -7.01
N LEU A 223 16.57 13.21 -6.81
CA LEU A 223 16.00 12.65 -5.57
C LEU A 223 16.85 12.99 -4.32
N ARG A 224 18.18 13.10 -4.46
CA ARG A 224 19.07 13.57 -3.37
C ARG A 224 18.88 15.05 -3.09
N GLN A 225 18.74 15.88 -4.13
CA GLN A 225 18.42 17.31 -4.00
C GLN A 225 17.07 17.49 -3.33
N LEU A 226 16.05 16.73 -3.73
CA LEU A 226 14.73 16.75 -3.12
C LEU A 226 14.83 16.41 -1.64
N ARG A 227 15.56 15.34 -1.28
CA ARG A 227 15.79 14.96 0.12
C ARG A 227 16.43 16.09 0.93
N GLN A 228 17.38 16.83 0.34
CA GLN A 228 18.02 17.96 1.02
C GLN A 228 17.03 19.12 1.19
N ALA A 229 16.27 19.45 0.13
CA ALA A 229 15.28 20.53 0.15
C ALA A 229 14.16 20.29 1.17
N ILE A 230 13.68 19.04 1.32
CA ILE A 230 12.62 18.69 2.28
C ILE A 230 13.15 18.44 3.70
N ARG A 231 14.47 18.55 3.96
CA ARG A 231 15.05 18.15 5.24
C ARG A 231 14.48 18.96 6.41
N GLY A 232 14.35 20.29 6.24
CA GLY A 232 13.78 21.16 7.28
C GLY A 232 12.34 20.75 7.63
N SER A 233 11.49 20.60 6.61
CA SER A 233 10.08 20.22 6.80
C SER A 233 9.92 18.80 7.37
N THR A 234 10.74 17.84 6.90
CA THR A 234 10.63 16.44 7.32
C THR A 234 11.22 16.15 8.69
N GLU A 235 12.08 17.01 9.26
CA GLU A 235 12.59 16.83 10.62
C GLU A 235 11.48 16.92 11.67
N ALA A 236 10.53 17.85 11.50
CA ALA A 236 9.33 17.96 12.34
C ALA A 236 8.38 16.75 12.22
N TRP A 237 8.47 16.01 11.11
CA TRP A 237 7.56 14.90 10.79
C TRP A 237 8.09 13.53 11.24
N ARG A 238 9.23 13.52 11.94
CA ARG A 238 9.87 12.26 12.37
C ARG A 238 9.13 11.66 13.55
N THR A 239 8.77 10.39 13.42
CA THR A 239 8.22 9.59 14.51
C THR A 239 9.27 9.25 15.57
N TYR A 240 10.54 9.16 15.16
CA TYR A 240 11.65 8.75 16.03
C TYR A 240 12.90 9.63 15.86
N PRO A 241 13.63 9.92 16.95
CA PRO A 241 15.00 10.45 16.90
C PRO A 241 15.93 9.56 16.05
N VAL A 242 17.00 10.14 15.48
CA VAL A 242 17.94 9.43 14.55
C VAL A 242 18.51 8.15 15.13
N ILE A 243 18.94 8.20 16.39
CA ILE A 243 19.61 7.08 17.06
C ILE A 243 18.62 5.96 17.32
N GLU A 244 17.44 6.31 17.86
CA GLU A 244 16.37 5.36 18.13
C GLU A 244 15.85 4.71 16.84
N ALA A 245 15.66 5.50 15.78
CA ALA A 245 15.27 5.02 14.46
C ALA A 245 16.24 3.96 13.93
N THR A 246 17.54 4.21 14.09
CA THR A 246 18.61 3.30 13.65
C THR A 246 18.58 2.00 14.45
N ARG A 247 18.50 2.08 15.78
CA ARG A 247 18.43 0.91 16.67
C ARG A 247 17.18 0.07 16.40
N ARG A 248 15.99 0.68 16.36
CA ARG A 248 14.72 -0.02 16.11
C ARG A 248 14.72 -0.73 14.76
N ARG A 249 15.27 -0.10 13.72
CA ARG A 249 15.42 -0.73 12.40
C ARG A 249 16.28 -2.00 12.49
N TRP A 250 17.47 -1.90 13.08
CA TRP A 250 18.37 -3.04 13.21
C TRP A 250 17.76 -4.18 14.02
N LEU A 251 17.08 -3.88 15.12
CA LEU A 251 16.36 -4.88 15.92
C LEU A 251 15.26 -5.58 15.12
N ARG A 252 14.43 -4.83 14.37
CA ARG A 252 13.36 -5.40 13.55
C ARG A 252 13.88 -6.22 12.37
N GLU A 253 14.94 -5.75 11.72
CA GLU A 253 15.62 -6.46 10.63
C GLU A 253 16.28 -7.74 11.13
N TRP A 254 16.94 -7.70 12.28
CA TRP A 254 17.52 -8.86 12.95
C TRP A 254 16.45 -9.87 13.33
N ASN A 255 15.35 -9.44 13.96
CA ASN A 255 14.23 -10.31 14.31
C ASN A 255 13.61 -11.00 13.09
N ALA A 256 13.46 -10.28 11.97
CA ALA A 256 12.93 -10.86 10.74
C ALA A 256 13.91 -11.88 10.12
N ARG A 257 15.22 -11.60 10.13
CA ARG A 257 16.26 -12.52 9.64
C ARG A 257 16.40 -13.76 10.51
N SER A 258 16.46 -13.57 11.82
CA SER A 258 16.58 -14.68 12.79
C SER A 258 15.36 -15.57 12.72
N ALA A 259 14.14 -15.03 12.66
CA ALA A 259 12.92 -15.84 12.51
C ALA A 259 12.96 -16.76 11.28
N ARG A 260 13.49 -16.29 10.14
CA ARG A 260 13.69 -17.11 8.92
C ARG A 260 14.75 -18.18 9.08
N LEU A 261 15.85 -17.87 9.79
CA LEU A 261 16.92 -18.82 10.05
C LEU A 261 16.43 -19.93 11.00
N TRP A 262 15.76 -19.54 12.08
CA TRP A 262 15.14 -20.43 13.05
C TRP A 262 14.09 -21.34 12.41
N SER A 263 13.25 -20.82 11.50
CA SER A 263 12.27 -21.66 10.79
C SER A 263 12.92 -22.68 9.88
N ARG A 264 14.09 -22.37 9.30
CA ARG A 264 14.86 -23.32 8.46
C ARG A 264 15.50 -24.41 9.31
N LEU A 265 16.02 -24.06 10.50
CA LEU A 265 16.73 -25.00 11.36
C LEU A 265 15.81 -25.93 12.15
N THR A 266 14.63 -25.44 12.57
CA THR A 266 13.73 -26.19 13.47
C THR A 266 12.58 -26.89 12.76
N GLY A 267 12.40 -26.66 11.46
CA GLY A 267 11.21 -27.12 10.70
C GLY A 267 9.89 -26.48 11.15
N ARG A 268 9.87 -25.72 12.26
CA ARG A 268 8.71 -25.01 12.78
C ARG A 268 8.60 -23.65 12.10
N ARG A 269 7.56 -23.45 11.28
CA ARG A 269 7.22 -22.13 10.76
C ARG A 269 6.77 -21.23 11.91
N ARG A 270 7.58 -20.22 12.22
CA ARG A 270 7.17 -19.12 13.10
C ARG A 270 6.34 -18.15 12.27
N VAL A 271 5.10 -17.87 12.72
CA VAL A 271 4.27 -16.85 12.07
C VAL A 271 5.02 -15.53 12.06
N SER A 272 5.25 -15.00 10.87
CA SER A 272 6.20 -13.92 10.60
C SER A 272 5.54 -12.66 10.05
N ARG A 273 4.26 -12.75 9.64
CA ARG A 273 3.48 -11.66 9.03
C ARG A 273 2.30 -11.22 9.87
N PHE A 274 1.23 -11.99 9.85
CA PHE A 274 -0.07 -11.60 10.39
C PHE A 274 -0.67 -12.76 11.17
N GLN A 275 -1.41 -12.44 12.22
CA GLN A 275 -2.13 -13.39 13.06
C GLN A 275 -3.55 -12.90 13.23
N ASN A 276 -4.52 -13.82 13.22
CA ASN A 276 -5.85 -13.48 13.70
C ASN A 276 -5.77 -13.38 15.25
N PRO A 277 -6.03 -12.20 15.85
CA PRO A 277 -5.96 -12.04 17.31
C PRO A 277 -6.96 -12.93 18.06
N ARG A 278 -8.00 -13.42 17.38
CA ARG A 278 -9.03 -14.30 17.94
C ARG A 278 -8.69 -15.80 17.80
N GLY A 279 -7.50 -16.14 17.29
CA GLY A 279 -7.08 -17.51 17.03
C GLY A 279 -7.55 -18.05 15.67
N GLY A 280 -7.47 -19.37 15.50
CA GLY A 280 -7.79 -20.03 14.24
C GLY A 280 -8.34 -21.44 14.46
N VAL A 281 -8.69 -22.12 13.36
CA VAL A 281 -9.18 -23.50 13.37
C VAL A 281 -8.16 -24.38 12.66
N ILE A 282 -7.90 -25.57 13.23
CA ILE A 282 -7.10 -26.60 12.58
C ILE A 282 -8.06 -27.51 11.81
N ILE A 283 -7.85 -27.61 10.50
CA ILE A 283 -8.61 -28.51 9.62
C ILE A 283 -7.69 -29.67 9.24
N ALA A 284 -8.07 -30.88 9.63
CA ALA A 284 -7.36 -32.11 9.28
C ALA A 284 -8.09 -32.85 8.16
N PHE A 285 -7.39 -33.15 7.07
CA PHE A 285 -7.92 -33.95 5.97
C PHE A 285 -7.64 -35.43 6.22
N LEU A 286 -8.69 -36.21 6.50
CA LEU A 286 -8.63 -37.64 6.79
C LEU A 286 -9.26 -38.43 5.64
N GLY A 287 -8.70 -39.60 5.31
CA GLY A 287 -9.16 -40.43 4.20
C GLY A 287 -8.17 -41.54 3.84
N ALA A 288 -8.67 -42.59 3.18
CA ALA A 288 -7.88 -43.74 2.73
C ALA A 288 -6.70 -43.34 1.82
N ASP A 289 -5.72 -44.22 1.62
CA ASP A 289 -4.63 -43.93 0.69
C ASP A 289 -5.17 -43.68 -0.74
N GLY A 290 -4.55 -42.76 -1.48
CA GLY A 290 -5.03 -42.35 -2.80
C GLY A 290 -6.26 -41.42 -2.84
N SER A 291 -6.91 -41.10 -1.71
CA SER A 291 -8.10 -40.20 -1.66
C SER A 291 -7.86 -38.72 -1.99
N GLY A 292 -6.65 -38.33 -2.41
CA GLY A 292 -6.35 -36.95 -2.82
C GLY A 292 -6.10 -35.94 -1.68
N LYS A 293 -5.93 -36.39 -0.42
CA LYS A 293 -5.64 -35.52 0.75
C LYS A 293 -4.51 -34.51 0.51
N SER A 294 -3.40 -34.98 -0.06
CA SER A 294 -2.23 -34.15 -0.35
C SER A 294 -2.55 -33.09 -1.40
N THR A 295 -3.32 -33.45 -2.44
CA THR A 295 -3.76 -32.54 -3.50
C THR A 295 -4.64 -31.42 -2.93
N VAL A 296 -5.63 -31.76 -2.10
CA VAL A 296 -6.51 -30.78 -1.45
C VAL A 296 -5.71 -29.85 -0.53
N THR A 297 -4.81 -30.43 0.27
CA THR A 297 -3.95 -29.65 1.17
C THR A 297 -3.06 -28.68 0.39
N GLN A 298 -2.48 -29.12 -0.72
CA GLN A 298 -1.64 -28.27 -1.58
C GLN A 298 -2.45 -27.16 -2.26
N ALA A 299 -3.65 -27.47 -2.75
CA ALA A 299 -4.54 -26.47 -3.35
C ALA A 299 -4.95 -25.39 -2.35
N ILE A 300 -5.39 -25.78 -1.15
CA ILE A 300 -5.76 -24.84 -0.07
C ILE A 300 -4.56 -24.04 0.39
N THR A 301 -3.39 -24.67 0.54
CA THR A 301 -2.16 -23.97 0.90
C THR A 301 -1.79 -22.94 -0.16
N SER A 302 -1.85 -23.31 -1.45
CA SER A 302 -1.58 -22.38 -2.55
C SER A 302 -2.54 -21.19 -2.52
N TRP A 303 -3.83 -21.46 -2.36
CA TRP A 303 -4.88 -20.43 -2.28
C TRP A 303 -4.70 -19.47 -1.10
N LEU A 304 -4.44 -19.97 0.11
CA LEU A 304 -4.37 -19.14 1.32
C LEU A 304 -2.99 -18.52 1.57
N SER A 305 -1.90 -19.17 1.15
CA SER A 305 -0.52 -18.79 1.51
C SER A 305 -0.07 -17.43 0.99
N TRP A 306 -0.75 -16.90 -0.03
CA TRP A 306 -0.52 -15.57 -0.57
C TRP A 306 -0.81 -14.46 0.46
N ARG A 307 -1.75 -14.66 1.40
CA ARG A 307 -2.14 -13.66 2.43
C ARG A 307 -2.09 -14.16 3.88
N ILE A 308 -2.16 -15.46 4.11
CA ILE A 308 -2.19 -16.09 5.43
C ILE A 308 -0.94 -17.00 5.55
N GLU A 309 -0.22 -16.94 6.67
CA GLU A 309 0.98 -17.76 6.92
C GLU A 309 0.70 -19.02 7.75
#